data_AF-A0A7Y4KS13-F1
#
_entry.id   AF-A0A7Y4KS13-F1
#
_cell.length_a   1.000
_cell.length_b   1.000
_cell.length_c   1.000
_cell.angle_alpha   90.00
_cell.angle_beta   90.00
_cell.angle_gamma   90.00
#
_symmetry.space_group_name_H-M   'P 1'
#
loop_
_entity.id
_entity.type
_entity.pdbx_description
1 polymer ?
#
loop_
_entity_poly.entity_id
_entity_poly.type
_entity_poly.pdbx_seq_one_letter_code
_entity_poly.pdbx_strand_id
1 'polypeptide(L)'
;MGVTLVLYCLGLFGLSQLTRYPFPGDPPVADLNTELALYGWPFILVGYCFFFVARKEPARIIQLWRNVLHPLTLLSFLAIAPSFALVAVRHWGEWSDLKAMLQVHEARVRALSSRADGTLSQEEFARAKAWFQEQPVTFRFTLKSEPVKLRLMMTIPPYVGVDFRDGGAAVFDPVTMACIYSD
;
A
#
# COMPACT_ATOMS: atom_id res chain seq x y z
N MET A 1 -5.13 20.46 -22.93
CA MET A 1 -4.80 21.34 -21.80
C MET A 1 -5.34 20.83 -20.47
N GLY A 2 -6.63 20.47 -20.34
CA GLY A 2 -7.18 20.00 -19.05
C GLY A 2 -6.59 18.68 -18.51
N VAL A 3 -6.46 17.65 -19.35
CA VAL A 3 -5.98 16.32 -18.92
C VAL A 3 -4.52 16.35 -18.45
N THR A 4 -3.66 17.10 -19.14
CA THR A 4 -2.25 17.24 -18.79
C THR A 4 -2.04 17.98 -17.48
N LEU A 5 -2.86 19.00 -17.22
CA LEU A 5 -2.86 19.73 -15.96
C LEU A 5 -3.31 18.82 -14.80
N VAL A 6 -4.36 18.02 -15.01
CA VAL A 6 -4.86 17.06 -14.02
C VAL A 6 -3.81 15.99 -13.70
N LEU A 7 -3.14 15.43 -14.70
CA LEU A 7 -2.05 14.46 -14.50
C LEU A 7 -0.84 15.09 -13.79
N TYR A 8 -0.50 16.33 -14.11
CA TYR A 8 0.58 17.06 -13.45
C TYR A 8 0.25 17.38 -11.98
N CYS A 9 -0.99 17.81 -11.70
CA CYS A 9 -1.49 18.01 -10.35
C CYS A 9 -1.54 16.70 -9.55
N LEU A 10 -1.95 15.59 -10.15
CA LEU A 10 -1.94 14.25 -9.54
C LEU A 10 -0.51 13.79 -9.24
N GLY A 11 0.44 14.00 -10.17
CA GLY A 11 1.85 13.65 -9.97
C GLY A 11 2.52 14.49 -8.87
N LEU A 12 2.28 15.81 -8.85
CA LEU A 12 2.77 16.70 -7.78
C LEU A 12 2.12 16.39 -6.43
N PHE A 13 0.83 16.07 -6.41
CA PHE A 13 0.15 15.63 -5.20
C PHE A 13 0.76 14.32 -4.69
N GLY A 14 0.98 13.33 -5.56
CA GLY A 14 1.66 12.08 -5.20
C GLY A 14 3.09 12.27 -4.67
N LEU A 15 3.86 13.19 -5.26
CA LEU A 15 5.20 13.56 -4.77
C LEU A 15 5.16 14.27 -3.41
N SER A 16 4.15 15.11 -3.16
CA SER A 16 4.00 15.79 -1.88
C SER A 16 3.70 14.82 -0.73
N GLN A 17 3.01 13.70 -1.01
CA GLN A 17 2.72 12.65 -0.03
C GLN A 17 3.97 11.83 0.38
N LEU A 18 5.04 11.84 -0.43
CA LEU A 18 6.30 11.13 -0.11
C LEU A 18 7.16 11.84 0.95
N THR A 19 6.88 13.11 1.27
CA THR A 19 7.74 13.93 2.17
C THR A 19 7.43 13.78 3.65
N ARG A 20 6.24 13.29 4.01
CA ARG A 20 5.92 12.83 5.36
C ARG A 20 6.23 11.35 5.40
N TYR A 21 6.94 10.89 6.44
CA TYR A 21 7.19 9.48 6.69
C TYR A 21 5.93 8.68 6.35
N PRO A 22 5.91 7.89 5.26
CA PRO A 22 4.66 7.35 4.75
C PRO A 22 4.24 6.24 5.70
N PHE A 23 3.54 6.61 6.76
CA PHE A 23 2.88 5.65 7.61
C PHE A 23 1.83 4.97 6.73
N PRO A 24 1.93 3.66 6.51
CA PRO A 24 1.01 2.94 5.63
C PRO A 24 -0.41 2.86 6.19
N GLY A 25 -0.73 3.60 7.27
CA GLY A 25 -2.02 3.67 7.94
C GLY A 25 -3.04 4.60 7.28
N ASP A 26 -2.61 5.62 6.52
CA ASP A 26 -3.53 6.53 5.83
C ASP A 26 -3.87 6.04 4.40
N PRO A 27 -5.14 6.10 3.97
CA PRO A 27 -5.84 4.93 3.43
C PRO A 27 -6.08 5.02 1.90
N PRO A 28 -7.04 4.27 1.34
CA PRO A 28 -6.95 3.42 0.15
C PRO A 28 -6.93 4.19 -1.19
N VAL A 29 -6.85 5.52 -1.16
CA VAL A 29 -6.88 6.36 -2.36
C VAL A 29 -5.62 6.16 -3.17
N ALA A 30 -4.46 6.01 -2.52
CA ALA A 30 -3.22 5.70 -3.23
C ALA A 30 -3.33 4.33 -3.93
N ASP A 31 -3.84 3.31 -3.25
CA ASP A 31 -3.96 1.95 -3.81
C ASP A 31 -5.05 1.87 -4.88
N LEU A 32 -6.22 2.47 -4.64
CA LEU A 32 -7.31 2.60 -5.62
C LEU A 32 -6.85 3.40 -6.84
N ASN A 33 -6.12 4.50 -6.66
CA ASN A 33 -5.57 5.26 -7.79
C ASN A 33 -4.49 4.47 -8.52
N THR A 34 -3.69 3.67 -7.80
CA THR A 34 -2.68 2.79 -8.41
C THR A 34 -3.35 1.71 -9.25
N GLU A 35 -4.37 1.04 -8.73
CA GLU A 35 -5.16 0.04 -9.45
C GLU A 35 -5.91 0.65 -10.63
N LEU A 36 -6.60 1.78 -10.42
CA LEU A 36 -7.33 2.47 -11.48
C LEU A 36 -6.38 2.96 -12.58
N ALA A 37 -5.18 3.39 -12.23
CA ALA A 37 -4.17 3.75 -13.20
C ALA A 37 -3.56 2.53 -13.90
N LEU A 38 -3.28 1.45 -13.17
CA LEU A 38 -2.75 0.19 -13.72
C LEU A 38 -3.69 -0.46 -14.72
N TYR A 39 -5.00 -0.47 -14.44
CA TYR A 39 -6.00 -1.10 -15.29
C TYR A 39 -6.61 -0.12 -16.30
N GLY A 40 -6.87 1.13 -15.93
CA GLY A 40 -7.46 2.12 -16.83
C GLY A 40 -6.51 2.57 -17.93
N TRP A 41 -5.20 2.67 -17.64
CA TRP A 41 -4.21 3.18 -18.59
C TRP A 41 -4.01 2.28 -19.83
N PRO A 42 -3.88 0.95 -19.71
CA PRO A 42 -3.83 0.04 -20.85
C PRO A 42 -5.11 0.06 -21.66
N PHE A 43 -6.28 0.14 -21.01
CA PHE A 43 -7.57 0.17 -21.70
C PHE A 43 -7.73 1.44 -22.56
N ILE A 44 -7.28 2.59 -22.05
CA ILE A 44 -7.25 3.84 -22.83
C ILE A 44 -6.27 3.70 -24.00
N LEU A 45 -5.04 3.24 -23.78
CA LEU A 45 -4.05 3.07 -24.86
C LEU A 45 -4.53 2.09 -25.95
N VAL A 46 -5.06 0.94 -25.56
CA VAL A 46 -5.57 -0.10 -26.46
C VAL A 46 -6.79 0.40 -27.22
N GLY A 47 -7.78 0.99 -26.52
CA GLY A 47 -8.96 1.58 -27.13
C GLY A 47 -8.63 2.67 -28.14
N TYR A 48 -7.65 3.51 -27.84
CA TYR A 48 -7.17 4.55 -28.76
C TYR A 48 -6.44 3.97 -29.98
N CYS A 49 -5.58 2.96 -29.81
CA CYS A 49 -4.94 2.27 -30.94
C CYS A 49 -5.98 1.63 -31.88
N PHE A 50 -7.01 0.97 -31.33
CA PHE A 50 -8.09 0.38 -32.12
C PHE A 50 -8.93 1.43 -32.87
N PHE A 51 -9.18 2.60 -32.27
CA PHE A 51 -9.91 3.69 -32.92
C PHE A 51 -9.22 4.16 -34.21
N PHE A 52 -7.89 4.35 -34.19
CA PHE A 52 -7.14 4.80 -35.36
C PHE A 52 -6.98 3.71 -36.43
N VAL A 53 -6.80 2.46 -36.03
CA VAL A 53 -6.74 1.32 -36.96
C VAL A 53 -8.08 1.12 -37.67
N ALA A 54 -9.20 1.27 -36.96
CA ALA A 54 -10.53 1.06 -37.51
C ALA A 54 -10.94 2.13 -38.54
N ARG A 55 -10.44 3.37 -38.43
CA ARG A 55 -10.89 4.49 -39.30
C ARG A 55 -10.03 4.76 -40.54
N LYS A 56 -8.92 4.05 -40.75
CA LYS A 56 -7.98 4.30 -41.88
C LYS A 56 -7.65 5.80 -42.04
N GLU A 57 -7.27 6.42 -40.92
CA GLU A 57 -6.98 7.86 -40.86
C GLU A 57 -5.77 8.26 -41.73
N PRO A 58 -5.74 9.48 -42.29
CA PRO A 58 -4.66 9.95 -43.15
C PRO A 58 -3.31 10.05 -42.40
N ALA A 59 -2.22 9.82 -43.13
CA ALA A 59 -0.86 9.71 -42.57
C ALA A 59 -0.40 10.92 -41.73
N ARG A 60 -0.84 12.14 -42.07
CA ARG A 60 -0.56 13.35 -41.27
C ARG A 60 -1.18 13.31 -39.88
N ILE A 61 -2.40 12.78 -39.76
CA ILE A 61 -3.09 12.64 -38.47
C ILE A 61 -2.34 11.60 -37.64
N ILE A 62 -1.99 10.45 -38.23
CA ILE A 62 -1.19 9.41 -37.57
C ILE A 62 0.14 9.97 -37.04
N GLN A 63 0.83 10.80 -37.83
CA GLN A 63 2.13 11.36 -37.46
C GLN A 63 2.04 12.42 -36.36
N LEU A 64 1.00 13.26 -36.38
CA LEU A 64 0.69 14.20 -35.29
C LEU A 64 0.41 13.45 -33.98
N TRP A 65 -0.38 12.38 -34.06
CA TRP A 65 -0.68 11.54 -32.90
C TRP A 65 0.54 10.80 -32.38
N ARG A 66 1.43 10.29 -33.24
CA ARG A 66 2.68 9.66 -32.78
C ARG A 66 3.55 10.61 -31.97
N ASN A 67 3.59 11.89 -32.36
CA ASN A 67 4.32 12.93 -31.64
C ASN A 67 3.64 13.32 -30.31
N VAL A 68 2.32 13.17 -30.19
CA VAL A 68 1.55 13.45 -28.97
C VAL A 68 1.52 12.24 -28.02
N LEU A 69 1.55 11.02 -28.55
CA LEU A 69 1.41 9.79 -27.78
C LEU A 69 2.62 9.54 -26.89
N HIS A 70 3.84 9.72 -27.41
CA HIS A 70 5.06 9.56 -26.64
C HIS A 70 5.11 10.43 -25.37
N PRO A 71 4.92 11.77 -25.44
CA PRO A 71 4.92 12.60 -24.24
C PRO A 71 3.75 12.27 -23.30
N LEU A 72 2.57 11.89 -23.82
CA LEU A 72 1.45 11.42 -22.98
C LEU A 72 1.78 10.12 -22.24
N THR A 73 2.40 9.14 -22.91
CA THR A 73 2.84 7.91 -22.26
C THR A 73 3.88 8.17 -21.18
N LEU A 74 4.84 9.07 -21.44
CA LEU A 74 5.83 9.46 -20.45
C LEU A 74 5.21 10.18 -19.25
N LEU A 75 4.31 11.15 -19.50
CA LEU A 75 3.59 11.88 -18.45
C LEU A 75 2.77 10.94 -17.57
N SER A 76 2.13 9.95 -18.16
CA SER A 76 1.37 8.97 -17.39
C SER A 76 2.25 8.02 -16.60
N PHE A 77 3.38 7.58 -17.17
CA PHE A 77 4.33 6.80 -16.38
C PHE A 77 4.85 7.60 -15.18
N LEU A 78 5.15 8.89 -15.37
CA LEU A 78 5.56 9.80 -14.29
C LEU A 78 4.44 10.03 -13.26
N ALA A 79 3.17 10.04 -13.67
CA ALA A 79 2.04 10.18 -12.76
C ALA A 79 1.81 8.93 -11.90
N ILE A 80 2.11 7.73 -12.41
CA ILE A 80 1.89 6.45 -11.70
C ILE A 80 3.13 6.01 -10.90
N ALA A 81 4.32 6.46 -11.29
CA ALA A 81 5.57 6.12 -10.60
C ALA A 81 5.57 6.36 -9.06
N PRO A 82 5.00 7.46 -8.52
CA PRO A 82 4.92 7.66 -7.07
C PRO A 82 4.08 6.58 -6.37
N SER A 83 2.97 6.18 -6.99
CA SER A 83 2.10 5.10 -6.53
C SER A 83 2.85 3.77 -6.44
N PHE A 84 3.60 3.41 -7.49
CA PHE A 84 4.47 2.22 -7.44
C PHE A 84 5.56 2.33 -6.39
N ALA A 85 6.15 3.51 -6.22
CA ALA A 85 7.17 3.73 -5.20
C ALA A 85 6.60 3.52 -3.79
N LEU A 86 5.37 3.95 -3.51
CA LEU A 86 4.70 3.72 -2.23
C LEU A 86 4.41 2.23 -1.99
N VAL A 87 3.89 1.52 -3.00
CA VAL A 87 3.68 0.07 -2.91
C VAL A 87 5.01 -0.66 -2.71
N ALA A 88 6.06 -0.25 -3.41
CA ALA A 88 7.39 -0.82 -3.26
C ALA A 88 7.96 -0.59 -1.85
N VAL A 89 7.85 0.62 -1.32
CA VAL A 89 8.32 0.92 0.05
C VAL A 89 7.63 0.03 1.09
N ARG A 90 6.36 -0.36 0.90
CA ARG A 90 5.65 -1.30 1.80
C ARG A 90 6.15 -2.75 1.73
N HIS A 91 6.77 -3.14 0.61
CA HIS A 91 7.18 -4.53 0.37
C HIS A 91 8.69 -4.76 0.45
N TRP A 92 9.50 -3.71 0.55
CA TRP A 92 10.96 -3.79 0.61
C TRP A 92 11.54 -3.03 1.81
N GLY A 93 12.77 -3.37 2.20
CA GLY A 93 13.51 -2.72 3.28
C GLY A 93 12.91 -2.99 4.67
N GLU A 94 12.91 -1.98 5.53
CA GLU A 94 12.47 -2.11 6.93
C GLU A 94 11.00 -2.56 7.05
N TRP A 95 10.16 -2.21 6.07
CA TRP A 95 8.77 -2.66 6.03
C TRP A 95 8.64 -4.15 5.72
N SER A 96 9.53 -4.72 4.90
CA SER A 96 9.57 -6.17 4.70
C SER A 96 10.04 -6.91 5.95
N ASP A 97 10.95 -6.32 6.71
CA ASP A 97 11.42 -6.90 7.98
C ASP A 97 10.31 -6.85 9.03
N LEU A 98 9.60 -5.73 9.12
CA LEU A 98 8.41 -5.61 9.97
C LEU A 98 7.32 -6.60 9.55
N LYS A 99 7.06 -6.76 8.24
CA LYS A 99 6.11 -7.75 7.71
C LYS A 99 6.48 -9.16 8.16
N ALA A 100 7.74 -9.56 8.01
CA ALA A 100 8.21 -10.86 8.44
C ALA A 100 8.03 -11.06 9.95
N MET A 101 8.34 -10.02 10.74
CA MET A 101 8.13 -10.04 12.20
C MET A 101 6.65 -10.20 12.56
N LEU A 102 5.76 -9.41 11.93
CA LEU A 102 4.32 -9.53 12.11
C LEU A 102 3.82 -10.94 11.74
N GLN A 103 4.26 -11.50 10.61
CA GLN A 103 3.88 -12.85 10.21
C GLN A 103 4.31 -13.93 11.22
N VAL A 104 5.52 -13.84 11.78
CA VAL A 104 6.01 -14.79 12.78
C VAL A 104 5.18 -14.71 14.07
N HIS A 105 4.90 -13.49 14.54
CA HIS A 105 4.12 -13.30 15.76
C HIS A 105 2.64 -13.63 15.57
N GLU A 106 2.08 -13.30 14.41
CA GLU A 106 0.72 -13.67 14.02
C GLU A 106 0.56 -15.18 13.97
N ALA A 107 1.48 -15.91 13.33
CA ALA A 107 1.48 -17.37 13.29
C ALA A 107 1.60 -17.98 14.70
N ARG A 108 2.43 -17.40 15.57
CA ARG A 108 2.57 -17.84 16.96
C ARG A 108 1.28 -17.64 17.75
N VAL A 109 0.63 -16.49 17.61
CA VAL A 109 -0.66 -16.22 18.26
C VAL A 109 -1.74 -17.15 17.71
N ARG A 110 -1.78 -17.36 16.40
CA ARG A 110 -2.74 -18.27 15.77
C ARG A 110 -2.56 -19.71 16.22
N ALA A 111 -1.33 -20.15 16.47
CA ALA A 111 -1.03 -21.48 17.03
C ALA A 111 -1.55 -21.68 18.47
N LEU A 112 -1.91 -20.62 19.18
CA LEU A 112 -2.59 -20.72 20.49
C LEU A 112 -4.08 -21.04 20.35
N SER A 113 -4.67 -20.87 19.16
CA SER A 113 -6.07 -21.20 18.92
C SER A 113 -6.26 -22.70 18.90
N SER A 114 -7.20 -23.17 19.72
CA SER A 114 -7.71 -24.54 19.69
C SER A 114 -8.71 -24.81 18.55
N ARG A 115 -9.09 -23.78 17.77
CA ARG A 115 -10.14 -23.85 16.75
C ARG A 115 -9.58 -23.93 15.33
N ALA A 116 -10.29 -24.62 14.45
CA ALA A 116 -9.90 -24.80 13.05
C ALA A 116 -9.97 -23.51 12.20
N ASP A 117 -10.82 -22.56 12.58
CA ASP A 117 -10.91 -21.23 11.95
C ASP A 117 -9.77 -20.29 12.40
N GLY A 118 -9.01 -20.70 13.41
CA GLY A 118 -7.93 -19.94 14.00
C GLY A 118 -8.39 -18.76 14.83
N THR A 119 -9.69 -18.69 15.21
CA THR A 119 -10.23 -17.68 16.15
C THR A 119 -9.78 -17.96 17.59
N LEU A 120 -9.43 -16.92 18.35
CA LEU A 120 -9.09 -17.07 19.76
C LEU A 120 -10.34 -16.99 20.63
N SER A 121 -10.46 -17.88 21.59
CA SER A 121 -11.34 -17.70 22.74
C SER A 121 -10.83 -16.54 23.61
N GLN A 122 -11.69 -16.04 24.49
CA GLN A 122 -11.34 -14.92 25.39
C GLN A 122 -10.15 -15.25 26.31
N GLU A 123 -10.05 -16.49 26.77
CA GLU A 123 -8.94 -16.95 27.61
C GLU A 123 -7.62 -17.05 26.82
N GLU A 124 -7.66 -17.60 25.60
CA GLU A 124 -6.50 -17.67 24.71
C GLU A 124 -6.01 -16.26 24.33
N PHE A 125 -6.95 -15.34 24.03
CA PHE A 125 -6.66 -13.94 23.76
C PHE A 125 -6.00 -13.25 24.97
N ALA A 126 -6.55 -13.45 26.18
CA ALA A 126 -5.99 -12.89 27.40
C ALA A 126 -4.57 -13.42 27.67
N ARG A 127 -4.32 -14.71 27.43
CA ARG A 127 -3.00 -15.33 27.55
C ARG A 127 -2.01 -14.78 26.53
N ALA A 128 -2.42 -14.65 25.27
CA ALA A 128 -1.60 -14.04 24.23
C ALA A 128 -1.27 -12.57 24.55
N LYS A 129 -2.25 -11.82 25.07
CA LYS A 129 -2.07 -10.42 25.48
C LYS A 129 -1.08 -10.29 26.64
N ALA A 130 -1.19 -11.16 27.65
CA ALA A 130 -0.26 -11.19 28.77
C ALA A 130 1.17 -11.49 28.30
N TRP A 131 1.34 -12.42 27.37
CA TRP A 131 2.65 -12.73 26.79
C TRP A 131 3.31 -11.51 26.12
N PHE A 132 2.57 -10.71 25.34
CA PHE A 132 3.08 -9.46 24.76
C PHE A 132 3.42 -8.39 25.81
N GLN A 133 2.78 -8.43 26.99
CA GLN A 133 3.10 -7.52 28.09
C GLN A 133 4.37 -7.95 28.83
N GLU A 134 4.57 -9.25 29.04
CA GLU A 134 5.76 -9.82 29.68
C GLU A 134 6.99 -9.74 28.77
N GLN A 135 6.80 -9.98 27.47
CA GLN A 135 7.86 -9.96 26.46
C GLN A 135 7.52 -8.94 25.38
N PRO A 136 7.76 -7.64 25.64
CA PRO A 136 7.45 -6.60 24.66
C PRO A 136 8.31 -6.78 23.42
N VAL A 137 7.66 -7.04 22.30
CA VAL A 137 8.33 -7.13 21.00
C VAL A 137 8.41 -5.74 20.41
N THR A 138 9.61 -5.32 20.03
CA THR A 138 9.85 -3.99 19.47
C THR A 138 10.57 -4.05 18.14
N PHE A 139 10.18 -3.19 17.22
CA PHE A 139 10.84 -3.00 15.93
C PHE A 139 11.38 -1.58 15.83
N ARG A 140 12.58 -1.39 15.29
CA ARG A 140 13.21 -0.08 15.14
C ARG A 140 13.34 0.27 13.68
N PHE A 141 12.66 1.32 13.25
CA PHE A 141 12.91 1.97 11.97
C PHE A 141 14.12 2.89 12.09
N THR A 142 14.98 2.93 11.06
CA THR A 142 16.20 3.75 11.04
C THR A 142 15.89 5.24 11.16
N LEU A 143 14.80 5.67 10.55
CA LEU A 143 14.41 7.07 10.48
C LEU A 143 13.45 7.49 11.61
N LYS A 144 13.04 6.54 12.50
CA LYS A 144 12.25 6.86 13.70
C LYS A 144 13.16 6.90 14.92
N SER A 145 13.01 7.94 15.73
CA SER A 145 13.77 8.10 16.98
C SER A 145 13.46 7.00 18.00
N GLU A 146 12.18 6.64 18.12
CA GLU A 146 11.70 5.61 19.04
C GLU A 146 11.30 4.31 18.34
N PRO A 147 11.58 3.14 18.95
CA PRO A 147 11.12 1.87 18.44
C PRO A 147 9.61 1.74 18.60
N VAL A 148 8.98 1.10 17.61
CA VAL A 148 7.57 0.74 17.64
C VAL A 148 7.39 -0.57 18.40
N LYS A 149 6.23 -0.76 19.03
CA LYS A 149 5.92 -1.98 19.77
C LYS A 149 4.92 -2.81 18.99
N LEU A 150 5.09 -4.13 18.96
CA LEU A 150 4.03 -5.02 18.51
C LEU A 150 3.09 -5.28 19.69
N ARG A 151 1.78 -5.23 19.45
CA ARG A 151 0.76 -5.50 20.45
C ARG A 151 -0.40 -6.30 19.84
N LEU A 152 -1.09 -7.04 20.69
CA LEU A 152 -2.34 -7.70 20.32
C LEU A 152 -3.45 -6.63 20.21
N MET A 153 -4.08 -6.49 19.04
CA MET A 153 -5.03 -5.42 18.74
C MET A 153 -6.44 -5.90 18.39
N MET A 154 -6.60 -7.06 17.77
CA MET A 154 -7.90 -7.55 17.30
C MET A 154 -8.23 -8.91 17.92
N THR A 155 -9.51 -9.23 18.10
CA THR A 155 -9.97 -10.55 18.59
C THR A 155 -10.23 -11.57 17.46
N ILE A 156 -10.08 -11.13 16.21
CA ILE A 156 -10.22 -11.92 14.98
C ILE A 156 -8.94 -11.66 14.17
N PRO A 157 -8.39 -12.64 13.43
CA PRO A 157 -7.19 -12.40 12.63
C PRO A 157 -7.39 -11.28 11.60
N PRO A 158 -6.37 -10.47 11.30
CA PRO A 158 -5.05 -10.48 11.91
C PRO A 158 -5.03 -9.88 13.34
N TYR A 159 -4.38 -10.58 14.27
CA TYR A 159 -4.37 -10.27 15.70
C TYR A 159 -3.35 -9.20 16.10
N VAL A 160 -2.16 -9.26 15.50
CA VAL A 160 -0.99 -8.46 15.90
C VAL A 160 -0.93 -7.18 15.09
N GLY A 161 -0.87 -6.05 15.79
CA GLY A 161 -0.66 -4.73 15.20
C GLY A 161 0.59 -4.05 15.75
N VAL A 162 0.83 -2.85 15.24
CA VAL A 162 1.97 -2.00 15.60
C VAL A 162 1.46 -0.78 16.35
N ASP A 163 2.04 -0.54 17.52
CA ASP A 163 1.83 0.62 18.35
C ASP A 163 3.00 1.60 18.18
N PHE A 164 2.68 2.80 17.71
CA PHE A 164 3.65 3.84 17.42
C PHE A 164 3.94 4.77 18.60
N ARG A 165 3.35 4.51 19.79
CA ARG A 165 3.42 5.28 21.05
C ARG A 165 2.77 6.67 21.03
N ASP A 166 2.79 7.38 19.90
CA ASP A 166 2.21 8.72 19.75
C ASP A 166 0.67 8.72 19.59
N GLY A 167 -0.02 7.77 20.21
CA GLY A 167 -1.46 7.57 20.09
C GLY A 167 -1.92 6.87 18.81
N GLY A 168 -1.07 6.79 17.78
CA GLY A 168 -1.33 6.02 16.57
C GLY A 168 -0.99 4.55 16.75
N ALA A 169 -1.91 3.67 16.40
CA ALA A 169 -1.64 2.26 16.26
C ALA A 169 -2.36 1.70 15.06
N ALA A 170 -1.73 0.75 14.38
CA ALA A 170 -2.26 0.21 13.14
C ALA A 170 -2.13 -1.31 13.08
N VAL A 171 -3.12 -1.95 12.45
CA VAL A 171 -3.08 -3.37 12.11
C VAL A 171 -2.97 -3.50 10.61
N PHE A 172 -2.02 -4.31 10.18
CA PHE A 172 -1.74 -4.55 8.77
C PHE A 172 -2.14 -5.97 8.38
N ASP A 173 -2.64 -6.12 7.18
CA ASP A 173 -2.75 -7.42 6.54
C ASP A 173 -1.34 -8.00 6.36
N PRO A 174 -1.03 -9.18 6.91
CA PRO A 174 0.31 -9.74 6.86
C PRO A 174 0.73 -10.20 5.45
N VAL A 175 -0.20 -10.31 4.49
CA VAL A 175 0.07 -10.68 3.09
C VAL A 175 0.23 -9.43 2.24
N THR A 176 -0.74 -8.51 2.27
CA THR A 176 -0.75 -7.32 1.41
C THR A 176 -0.05 -6.12 2.03
N MET A 177 0.20 -6.12 3.34
CA MET A 177 0.65 -4.97 4.13
C MET A 177 -0.30 -3.77 4.04
N ALA A 178 -1.55 -3.98 3.62
CA ALA A 178 -2.59 -2.97 3.67
C ALA A 178 -2.99 -2.71 5.12
N CYS A 179 -3.18 -1.44 5.48
CA CYS A 179 -3.72 -1.11 6.79
C CYS A 179 -5.21 -1.47 6.86
N ILE A 180 -5.55 -2.36 7.79
CA ILE A 180 -6.93 -2.82 8.03
C ILE A 180 -7.58 -1.95 9.12
N TYR A 181 -6.77 -1.42 10.04
CA TYR A 181 -7.22 -0.63 11.17
C TYR A 181 -6.16 0.40 11.53
N SER A 182 -6.55 1.65 11.78
CA SER A 182 -5.70 2.69 12.37
C SER A 182 -6.49 3.48 13.41
N ASP A 183 -5.87 3.75 14.56
CA ASP A 183 -6.32 4.73 15.57
C ASP A 183 -5.99 6.18 15.14
#